data_AF-A0A2V7NHY3-F1
#
_entry.id   AF-A0A2V7NHY3-F1
#
_cell.length_a   1.000
_cell.length_b   1.000
_cell.length_c   1.000
_cell.angle_alpha   90.00
_cell.angle_beta   90.00
_cell.angle_gamma   90.00
#
_symmetry.space_group_name_H-M   'P 1'
#
loop_
_entity.id
_entity.type
_entity.pdbx_description
1 polymer ?
#
loop_
_entity_poly.entity_id
_entity_poly.type
_entity_poly.pdbx_seq_one_letter_code
_entity_poly.pdbx_strand_id
1 'polypeptide(L)'
;SADTSRGFIVAAGAPAYMVFTVQPTTTTAAGTMRPAVRVTAFDMLGNVATGFGGDVTLAITAGTGTSGAALLGTTTVTAVNGVAIFSTLGIDRVGSGYTLSAAAAGLTGATSTPFDIN
;
A
#
# COMPACT_ATOMS: atom_id res chain seq x y z
N SER A 1 21.84 9.43 40.58
CA SER A 1 20.49 9.12 40.09
C SER A 1 20.55 8.87 38.61
N ALA A 2 20.19 7.68 38.14
CA ALA A 2 20.08 7.40 36.72
C ALA A 2 18.77 8.03 36.21
N ASP A 3 18.89 9.10 35.43
CA ASP A 3 17.78 9.58 34.61
C ASP A 3 17.69 8.64 33.40
N THR A 4 16.96 7.55 33.56
CA THR A 4 16.62 6.70 32.45
C THR A 4 15.70 7.52 31.56
N SER A 5 16.21 8.05 30.45
CA SER A 5 15.37 8.64 29.41
C SER A 5 14.37 7.58 28.98
N ARG A 6 13.16 7.65 29.55
CA ARG A 6 12.04 6.84 29.10
C ARG A 6 11.86 7.28 27.65
N GLY A 7 12.31 6.44 26.72
CA GLY A 7 12.18 6.69 25.30
C GLY A 7 10.79 7.22 25.05
N PHE A 8 10.69 8.35 24.38
CA PHE A 8 9.42 8.96 24.02
C PHE A 8 8.66 7.94 23.16
N ILE A 9 7.80 7.14 23.80
CA ILE A 9 6.86 6.27 23.10
C ILE A 9 5.76 7.22 22.64
N VAL A 10 5.81 7.65 21.38
CA VAL A 10 4.57 8.06 20.73
C VAL A 10 3.75 6.78 20.61
N ALA A 11 2.79 6.61 21.52
CA ALA A 11 1.82 5.53 21.39
C ALA A 11 1.11 5.75 20.06
N ALA A 12 1.19 4.76 19.16
CA ALA A 12 0.51 4.82 17.88
C ALA A 12 -0.99 5.07 18.10
N GLY A 13 -1.52 6.13 17.48
CA GLY A 13 -2.93 6.47 17.56
C GLY A 13 -3.81 5.50 16.75
N ALA A 14 -5.12 5.75 16.79
CA ALA A 14 -6.06 5.03 15.94
C ALA A 14 -5.73 5.26 14.45
N PRO A 15 -5.83 4.22 13.60
CA PRO A 15 -5.54 4.35 12.17
C PRO A 15 -6.53 5.29 11.49
N ALA A 16 -6.04 6.16 10.61
CA ALA A 16 -6.80 7.22 9.96
C ALA A 16 -6.66 7.23 8.43
N TYR A 17 -5.45 7.02 7.91
CA TYR A 17 -5.20 7.03 6.47
C TYR A 17 -4.10 6.03 6.07
N MET A 18 -4.02 5.74 4.78
CA MET A 18 -2.98 4.88 4.21
C MET A 18 -2.01 5.65 3.34
N VAL A 19 -0.80 5.11 3.18
CA VAL A 19 0.21 5.62 2.25
C VAL A 19 0.93 4.43 1.59
N PHE A 20 1.19 4.54 0.29
CA PHE A 20 2.13 3.66 -0.39
C PHE A 20 3.57 4.00 0.03
N THR A 21 4.15 3.19 0.93
CA THR A 21 5.52 3.36 1.43
C THR A 21 6.57 2.67 0.55
N VAL A 22 6.14 1.71 -0.25
CA VAL A 22 6.89 1.21 -1.42
C VAL A 22 5.95 1.22 -2.61
N GLN A 23 6.30 2.03 -3.61
CA GLN A 23 5.49 2.23 -4.81
C GLN A 23 5.52 1.01 -5.73
N PRO A 24 4.46 0.77 -6.53
CA PRO A 24 4.53 -0.08 -7.71
C PRO A 24 5.63 0.40 -8.66
N THR A 25 6.22 -0.54 -9.38
CA THR A 25 7.29 -0.27 -10.35
C THR A 25 6.90 -0.75 -11.74
N THR A 26 7.51 -0.13 -12.75
CA THR A 26 7.38 -0.61 -14.12
C THR A 26 7.93 -2.01 -14.26
N THR A 27 7.15 -2.89 -14.89
CA THR A 27 7.49 -4.30 -15.15
C THR A 27 6.90 -4.73 -16.49
N THR A 28 7.25 -5.92 -16.97
CA THR A 28 6.58 -6.52 -18.12
C THR A 28 5.16 -6.97 -17.79
N ALA A 29 4.29 -7.09 -18.79
CA ALA A 29 2.97 -7.70 -18.63
C ALA A 29 3.07 -9.08 -17.94
N ALA A 30 2.17 -9.33 -16.99
CA ALA A 30 2.15 -10.46 -16.06
C ALA A 30 3.42 -10.65 -15.20
N GLY A 31 4.41 -9.76 -15.31
CA GLY A 31 5.60 -9.75 -14.47
C GLY A 31 5.27 -9.30 -13.05
N THR A 32 5.95 -9.89 -12.08
CA THR A 32 5.82 -9.49 -10.67
C THR A 32 6.54 -8.16 -10.42
N MET A 33 5.83 -7.19 -9.86
CA MET A 33 6.38 -5.91 -9.43
C MET A 33 7.41 -6.11 -8.32
N ARG A 34 8.62 -5.55 -8.52
CA ARG A 34 9.72 -5.58 -7.55
C ARG A 34 10.35 -4.20 -7.43
N PRO A 35 10.64 -3.70 -6.20
CA PRO A 35 10.38 -4.33 -4.90
C PRO A 35 8.87 -4.52 -4.60
N ALA A 36 8.55 -5.38 -3.62
CA ALA A 36 7.17 -5.66 -3.24
C ALA A 36 6.48 -4.37 -2.77
N VAL A 37 5.27 -4.13 -3.29
CA VAL A 37 4.47 -2.95 -2.96
C VAL A 37 4.08 -3.00 -1.48
N ARG A 38 4.16 -1.85 -0.80
CA ARG A 38 3.81 -1.73 0.62
C ARG A 38 2.84 -0.59 0.84
N VAL A 39 1.79 -0.88 1.59
CA VAL A 39 0.84 0.12 2.08
C VAL A 39 0.92 0.14 3.61
N THR A 40 1.08 1.33 4.18
CA THR A 40 1.19 1.53 5.61
C THR A 40 0.04 2.40 6.10
N ALA A 41 -0.61 1.99 7.17
CA ALA A 41 -1.62 2.76 7.88
C ALA A 41 -0.95 3.72 8.86
N PHE A 42 -1.44 4.95 8.89
CA PHE A 42 -0.98 6.04 9.76
C PHE A 42 -2.14 6.58 10.58
N ASP A 43 -1.83 7.09 11.77
CA ASP A 43 -2.74 7.90 12.58
C ASP A 43 -2.78 9.36 12.07
N MET A 44 -3.68 10.18 12.63
CA MET A 44 -3.83 11.59 12.23
C MET A 44 -2.61 12.47 12.51
N LEU A 45 -1.65 11.99 13.30
CA LEU A 45 -0.43 12.71 13.67
C LEU A 45 0.75 12.28 12.78
N GLY A 46 0.55 11.34 11.86
CA GLY A 46 1.59 10.83 10.96
C GLY A 46 2.47 9.74 11.55
N ASN A 47 2.06 9.11 12.65
CA ASN A 47 2.74 7.92 13.17
C ASN A 47 2.15 6.66 12.53
N VAL A 48 2.99 5.63 12.36
CA VAL A 48 2.50 4.32 11.90
C VAL A 48 1.52 3.78 12.94
N ALA A 49 0.31 3.46 12.50
CA ALA A 49 -0.72 2.88 13.35
C ALA A 49 -0.42 1.40 13.59
N THR A 50 0.55 1.08 14.45
CA THR A 50 1.05 -0.29 14.64
C THR A 50 0.00 -1.26 15.20
N GLY A 51 -1.08 -0.76 15.79
CA GLY A 51 -2.23 -1.58 16.21
C GLY A 51 -3.16 -2.00 15.06
N PHE A 52 -2.99 -1.46 13.86
CA PHE A 52 -3.83 -1.79 12.72
C PHE A 52 -3.46 -3.17 12.15
N GLY A 53 -4.45 -4.05 12.11
CA GLY A 53 -4.39 -5.39 11.53
C GLY A 53 -5.58 -5.71 10.63
N GLY A 54 -6.19 -4.68 10.03
CA GLY A 54 -7.29 -4.86 9.07
C GLY A 54 -6.80 -5.27 7.69
N ASP A 55 -7.74 -5.73 6.85
CA ASP A 55 -7.46 -6.08 5.47
C ASP A 55 -7.31 -4.83 4.60
N VAL A 56 -6.20 -4.78 3.85
CA VAL A 56 -5.92 -3.77 2.84
C VAL A 56 -6.09 -4.40 1.47
N THR A 57 -6.93 -3.81 0.63
CA THR A 57 -7.19 -4.26 -0.74
C THR A 57 -6.63 -3.24 -1.73
N LEU A 58 -5.94 -3.74 -2.76
CA LEU A 58 -5.48 -2.96 -3.90
C LEU A 58 -6.33 -3.24 -5.15
N ALA A 59 -6.57 -2.20 -5.94
CA ALA A 59 -7.21 -2.30 -7.24
C ALA A 59 -6.53 -1.35 -8.25
N ILE A 60 -6.66 -1.63 -9.54
CA ILE A 60 -6.32 -0.65 -10.58
C ILE A 60 -7.31 0.51 -10.46
N THR A 61 -6.80 1.74 -10.41
CA THR A 61 -7.66 2.93 -10.38
C THR A 61 -8.40 3.05 -11.71
N ALA A 62 -9.73 3.23 -11.63
CA ALA A 62 -10.58 3.38 -12.81
C ALA A 62 -10.11 4.54 -13.69
N GLY A 63 -10.09 4.33 -15.00
CA GLY A 63 -9.65 5.32 -15.98
C GLY A 63 -8.13 5.44 -16.14
N THR A 64 -7.34 4.55 -15.53
CA THR A 64 -5.88 4.50 -15.71
C THR A 64 -5.43 3.26 -16.47
N GLY A 65 -4.29 3.37 -17.16
CA GLY A 65 -3.74 2.30 -17.96
C GLY A 65 -4.67 1.80 -19.07
N THR A 66 -4.59 0.51 -19.38
CA THR A 66 -5.36 -0.12 -20.46
C THR A 66 -6.71 -0.61 -19.96
N SER A 67 -7.79 -0.24 -20.66
CA SER A 67 -9.14 -0.68 -20.34
C SER A 67 -9.24 -2.22 -20.33
N GLY A 68 -9.84 -2.77 -19.28
CA GLY A 68 -9.96 -4.22 -19.08
C GLY A 68 -8.70 -4.91 -18.56
N ALA A 69 -7.66 -4.18 -18.17
CA ALA A 69 -6.53 -4.75 -17.45
C ALA A 69 -6.94 -5.32 -16.09
N ALA A 70 -6.33 -6.43 -15.70
CA ALA A 70 -6.53 -7.10 -14.42
C ALA A 70 -5.29 -6.96 -13.54
N LEU A 71 -5.51 -6.65 -12.26
CA LEU A 71 -4.49 -6.78 -11.22
C LEU A 71 -4.36 -8.25 -10.85
N LEU A 72 -3.15 -8.77 -10.95
CA LEU A 72 -2.82 -10.17 -10.68
C LEU A 72 -2.24 -10.36 -9.28
N GLY A 73 -2.20 -11.62 -8.85
CA GLY A 73 -1.59 -12.02 -7.58
C GLY A 73 -2.53 -11.82 -6.38
N THR A 74 -1.94 -11.64 -5.21
CA THR A 74 -2.66 -11.40 -3.95
C THR A 74 -2.95 -9.91 -3.82
N THR A 75 -4.20 -9.52 -4.01
CA THR A 75 -4.63 -8.11 -4.01
C THR A 75 -5.22 -7.65 -2.68
N THR A 76 -5.51 -8.57 -1.76
CA THR A 76 -5.93 -8.27 -0.38
C THR A 76 -4.95 -8.90 0.60
N VAL A 77 -4.42 -8.10 1.52
CA VAL A 77 -3.45 -8.53 2.54
C VAL A 77 -3.84 -7.93 3.89
N THR A 78 -3.91 -8.77 4.91
CA THR A 78 -4.06 -8.34 6.30
C THR A 78 -2.79 -7.63 6.76
N ALA A 79 -2.92 -6.41 7.26
CA ALA A 79 -1.79 -5.64 7.76
C ALA A 79 -1.19 -6.28 9.02
N VAL A 80 0.14 -6.21 9.16
CA VAL A 80 0.86 -6.60 10.37
C VAL A 80 1.64 -5.39 10.86
N ASN A 81 1.42 -4.99 12.11
CA ASN A 81 1.97 -3.75 12.67
C ASN A 81 1.67 -2.52 11.80
N GLY A 82 0.46 -2.44 11.24
CA GLY A 82 0.05 -1.35 10.36
C GLY A 82 0.59 -1.41 8.93
N VAL A 83 1.28 -2.49 8.53
CA VAL A 83 1.89 -2.62 7.19
C VAL A 83 1.32 -3.82 6.45
N ALA A 84 0.77 -3.58 5.26
CA ALA A 84 0.40 -4.61 4.29
C ALA A 84 1.47 -4.70 3.20
N ILE A 85 1.96 -5.92 2.93
CA ILE A 85 3.02 -6.19 1.94
C ILE A 85 2.47 -7.08 0.83
N PHE A 86 2.49 -6.57 -0.40
CA PHE A 86 1.98 -7.25 -1.58
C PHE A 86 3.15 -7.73 -2.45
N SER A 87 3.51 -9.01 -2.31
CA SER A 87 4.72 -9.58 -2.91
C SER A 87 4.54 -10.22 -4.29
N THR A 88 3.29 -10.37 -4.74
CA THR A 88 2.93 -11.14 -5.94
C THR A 88 2.19 -10.32 -7.00
N LEU A 89 2.09 -8.99 -6.84
CA LEU A 89 1.34 -8.14 -7.77
C LEU A 89 1.96 -8.12 -9.16
N GLY A 90 1.10 -8.11 -10.17
CA GLY A 90 1.42 -7.84 -11.56
C GLY A 90 0.18 -7.31 -12.28
N ILE A 91 0.31 -6.86 -13.52
CA ILE A 91 -0.81 -6.46 -14.36
C ILE A 91 -0.72 -7.20 -15.69
N ASP A 92 -1.83 -7.72 -16.19
CA ASP A 92 -1.86 -8.63 -17.34
C ASP A 92 -1.72 -7.95 -18.71
N ARG A 93 -1.83 -6.62 -18.78
CA ARG A 93 -1.82 -5.84 -20.03
C ARG A 93 -0.79 -4.72 -20.01
N VAL A 94 -0.05 -4.61 -21.11
CA VAL A 94 0.79 -3.45 -21.44
C VAL A 94 -0.07 -2.19 -21.42
N GLY A 95 0.49 -1.10 -20.91
CA GLY A 95 -0.19 0.19 -20.83
C GLY A 95 0.61 1.19 -20.00
N SER A 96 0.35 2.47 -20.22
CA SER A 96 1.04 3.56 -19.53
C SER A 96 0.16 4.23 -18.49
N GLY A 97 0.77 4.75 -17.43
CA GLY A 97 0.10 5.58 -16.44
C GLY A 97 -0.92 4.83 -15.57
N TYR A 98 -0.71 3.54 -15.34
CA TYR A 98 -1.46 2.81 -14.32
C TYR A 98 -1.26 3.46 -12.95
N THR A 99 -2.31 3.46 -12.14
CA THR A 99 -2.17 3.70 -10.70
C THR A 99 -2.92 2.61 -9.94
N LEU A 100 -2.48 2.32 -8.72
CA LEU A 100 -3.21 1.45 -7.79
C LEU A 100 -3.87 2.29 -6.71
N SER A 101 -5.10 1.96 -6.38
CA SER A 101 -5.80 2.48 -5.20
C SER A 101 -5.76 1.46 -4.07
N ALA A 102 -5.51 1.94 -2.85
CA ALA A 102 -5.56 1.16 -1.63
C ALA A 102 -6.80 1.51 -0.82
N ALA A 103 -7.52 0.49 -0.36
CA ALA A 103 -8.72 0.63 0.48
C ALA A 103 -8.65 -0.31 1.69
N ALA A 104 -9.13 0.19 2.83
CA ALA A 104 -9.35 -0.57 4.05
C ALA A 104 -10.54 0.04 4.82
N ALA A 105 -11.28 -0.79 5.55
CA ALA A 105 -12.47 -0.33 6.26
C ALA A 105 -12.13 0.75 7.30
N GLY A 106 -12.81 1.90 7.21
CA GLY A 106 -12.67 2.99 8.18
C GLY A 106 -11.42 3.88 8.01
N LEU A 107 -10.59 3.65 6.99
CA LEU A 107 -9.41 4.48 6.70
C LEU A 107 -9.60 5.26 5.41
N THR A 108 -9.02 6.47 5.35
CA THR A 108 -8.84 7.18 4.08
C THR A 108 -7.90 6.38 3.16
N GLY A 109 -8.35 6.13 1.93
CA GLY A 109 -7.59 5.41 0.92
C GLY A 109 -6.32 6.13 0.47
N ALA A 110 -5.52 5.45 -0.36
CA ALA A 110 -4.34 6.03 -1.00
C ALA A 110 -4.32 5.70 -2.49
N THR A 111 -3.68 6.54 -3.29
CA THR A 111 -3.39 6.25 -4.71
C THR A 111 -1.89 6.26 -4.92
N SER A 112 -1.36 5.29 -5.66
CA SER A 112 0.06 5.21 -5.98
C SER A 112 0.49 6.32 -6.94
N THR A 113 1.80 6.53 -7.07
CA THR A 113 2.32 7.26 -8.23
C THR A 113 2.03 6.48 -9.52
N PRO A 114 1.90 7.15 -10.68
CA PRO A 114 1.76 6.47 -11.97
C PRO A 114 2.96 5.58 -12.29
N PHE A 115 2.70 4.44 -12.93
CA PHE A 115 3.72 3.52 -13.44
C PHE A 115 3.23 2.85 -14.73
N ASP A 116 4.16 2.24 -15.47
CA ASP A 116 3.88 1.62 -16.77
C ASP A 116 3.98 0.10 -16.69
N ILE A 117 3.38 -0.58 -17.65
CA ILE A 117 3.57 -2.00 -17.92
C ILE A 117 4.03 -2.14 -19.37
N ASN A 118 5.18 -2.77 -19.56
CA ASN A 118 5.86 -2.92 -20.87
C ASN A 118 5.61 -4.27 -21.53
#